data_AF-A0A959J5Q3-F1
#
_entry.id   AF-A0A959J5Q3-F1
#
_cell.length_a   1.000
_cell.length_b   1.000
_cell.length_c   1.000
_cell.angle_alpha   90.00
_cell.angle_beta   90.00
_cell.angle_gamma   90.00
#
_symmetry.space_group_name_H-M   'P 1'
#
loop_
_entity.id
_entity.type
_entity.pdbx_description
1 polymer ?
#
loop_
_entity_poly.entity_id
_entity_poly.type
_entity_poly.pdbx_seq_one_letter_code
_entity_poly.pdbx_strand_id
1 'polypeptide(L)'
;MSTKKVMPRLEFIIIAIFFISFILWAMRKCSQNRDLYQEENPVTTEETVTPTDSIITPEIFDKPKQLTPANPSSVDIRSADQPPSRSIREKYTPLYVTLENLNIREQPALNAKVLDRVQLYDEVTFLNEVTDSIYEIKLGNVMTQAPWVKVKSPKGKVGWVYGAGVHYYKKRLEGLE
;
A
#
# COMPACT_ATOMS: atom_id res chain seq x y z
N MET A 1 56.07 -9.49 14.23
CA MET A 1 55.59 -8.72 15.39
C MET A 1 54.44 -7.84 14.92
N SER A 2 53.20 -8.15 15.31
CA SER A 2 52.01 -7.37 14.93
C SER A 2 51.67 -6.41 16.06
N THR A 3 51.92 -5.12 15.86
CA THR A 3 51.55 -4.06 16.80
C THR A 3 50.06 -3.80 16.67
N LYS A 4 49.27 -4.34 17.61
CA LYS A 4 47.85 -4.02 17.71
C LYS A 4 47.72 -2.52 18.01
N LYS A 5 47.29 -1.76 17.00
CA LYS A 5 46.96 -0.34 17.12
C LYS A 5 45.76 -0.20 18.06
N VAL A 6 46.02 0.13 19.33
CA VAL A 6 44.99 0.44 20.31
C VAL A 6 44.45 1.84 19.96
N MET A 7 43.26 1.89 19.36
CA MET A 7 42.57 3.15 19.08
C MET A 7 42.20 3.86 20.40
N PRO A 8 42.15 5.20 20.43
CA PRO A 8 41.85 5.96 21.63
C PRO A 8 40.46 5.62 22.13
N ARG A 9 40.40 4.83 23.20
CA ARG A 9 39.17 4.36 23.87
C ARG A 9 38.22 5.50 24.24
N LEU A 10 38.75 6.72 24.35
CA LEU A 10 38.00 7.92 24.68
C LEU A 10 36.92 8.27 23.65
N GLU A 11 37.21 8.15 22.34
CA GLU A 11 36.22 8.46 21.29
C GLU A 11 35.05 7.48 21.34
N PHE A 12 35.33 6.19 21.50
CA PHE A 12 34.29 5.17 21.66
C PHE A 12 33.48 5.34 22.94
N ILE A 13 34.10 5.78 24.03
CA ILE A 13 33.40 6.09 25.29
C ILE A 13 32.46 7.29 25.11
N ILE A 14 32.92 8.35 24.43
CA ILE A 14 32.09 9.55 24.17
C ILE A 14 30.89 9.18 23.28
N ILE A 15 31.13 8.41 22.23
CA ILE A 15 30.07 7.91 21.33
C ILE A 15 29.09 7.04 22.13
N ALA A 16 29.58 6.09 22.94
CA ALA A 16 28.73 5.21 23.73
C ALA A 16 27.84 5.98 24.73
N ILE A 17 28.40 6.98 25.43
CA ILE A 17 27.63 7.82 26.38
C ILE A 17 26.54 8.61 25.66
N PHE A 18 26.84 9.15 24.46
CA PHE A 18 25.86 9.86 23.66
C PHE A 18 24.72 8.94 23.22
N PHE A 19 25.03 7.75 22.72
CA PHE A 19 24.03 6.76 22.30
C PHE A 19 23.16 6.27 23.47
N ILE A 20 23.75 5.99 24.63
CA ILE A 20 23.00 5.57 25.83
C ILE A 20 22.08 6.69 26.30
N SER A 21 22.54 7.94 26.28
CA SER A 21 21.72 9.11 26.65
C SER A 21 20.54 9.30 25.70
N PHE A 22 20.76 9.11 24.40
CA PHE A 22 19.70 9.16 23.38
C PHE A 22 18.68 8.02 23.55
N ILE A 23 19.13 6.80 23.84
CA ILE A 23 18.26 5.64 24.08
C ILE A 23 17.41 5.85 25.34
N LEU A 24 18.00 6.33 26.44
CA LEU A 24 17.27 6.64 27.68
C LEU A 24 16.22 7.74 27.46
N TRP A 25 16.54 8.77 26.65
CA TRP A 25 15.59 9.81 26.26
C TRP A 25 14.44 9.27 25.38
N ALA A 26 14.76 8.41 24.41
CA ALA A 26 13.78 7.81 23.51
C ALA A 26 12.83 6.84 24.24
N MET A 27 13.34 6.02 25.16
CA MET A 27 12.52 5.12 25.98
C MET A 27 11.56 5.89 26.90
N ARG A 28 12.01 7.02 27.47
CA ARG A 28 11.15 7.91 28.26
C ARG A 28 10.00 8.51 27.43
N LYS A 29 10.19 8.67 26.11
CA LYS A 29 9.14 9.12 25.18
C LYS A 29 8.20 7.99 24.72
N CYS A 30 8.67 6.74 24.66
CA CYS A 30 7.87 5.58 24.22
C CYS A 30 6.99 4.96 25.31
N SER A 31 7.24 5.19 26.60
CA SER A 31 6.41 4.62 27.67
C SER A 31 5.01 5.24 27.80
N GLN A 32 4.73 6.35 27.11
CA GLN A 32 3.46 7.07 27.21
C GLN A 32 2.37 6.53 26.28
N ASN A 33 2.71 5.72 25.28
CA ASN A 33 1.77 5.26 24.25
C ASN A 33 1.44 3.75 24.33
N ARG A 34 1.93 3.04 25.34
CA ARG A 34 1.72 1.58 25.46
C ARG A 34 0.32 1.20 25.94
N ASP A 35 -0.34 2.10 26.66
CA ASP A 35 -1.67 1.86 27.24
C ASP A 35 -2.81 2.04 26.21
N LEU A 36 -2.53 2.59 25.02
CA LEU A 36 -3.53 2.85 23.98
C LEU A 36 -3.71 1.71 22.97
N TYR A 37 -2.94 0.61 23.08
CA TYR A 37 -2.97 -0.49 22.10
C TYR A 37 -3.24 -1.87 22.73
N GLN A 38 -3.69 -1.92 23.98
CA GLN A 38 -3.99 -3.17 24.68
C GLN A 38 -5.48 -3.25 25.06
N GLU A 39 -6.36 -3.10 24.07
CA GLU A 39 -7.79 -3.39 24.25
C GLU A 39 -8.45 -3.91 22.97
N GLU A 40 -7.81 -4.86 22.27
CA GLU A 40 -8.48 -5.67 21.25
C GLU A 40 -7.75 -7.00 21.06
N ASN A 41 -7.85 -7.87 22.07
CA ASN A 41 -7.73 -9.31 21.88
C ASN A 41 -9.00 -9.95 22.44
N PRO A 42 -9.95 -10.43 21.62
CA PRO A 42 -10.90 -11.40 22.12
C PRO A 42 -10.15 -12.69 22.44
N VAL A 43 -10.16 -13.02 23.74
CA VAL A 43 -9.81 -14.30 24.32
C VAL A 43 -10.58 -15.40 23.58
N THR A 44 -9.89 -16.17 22.75
CA THR A 44 -10.39 -17.48 22.31
C THR A 44 -9.81 -18.51 23.25
N THR A 45 -10.58 -18.83 24.29
CA THR A 45 -10.37 -19.99 25.14
C THR A 45 -10.34 -21.23 24.24
N GLU A 46 -9.22 -21.93 24.22
CA GLU A 46 -9.09 -23.26 23.66
C GLU A 46 -9.97 -24.23 24.46
N GLU A 47 -11.13 -24.59 23.93
CA GLU A 47 -11.82 -25.82 24.35
C GLU A 47 -11.85 -26.81 23.18
N THR A 48 -11.04 -27.84 23.37
CA THR A 48 -10.98 -29.10 22.65
C THR A 48 -12.32 -29.80 22.69
N VAL A 49 -13.01 -29.97 21.55
CA VAL A 49 -13.89 -31.13 21.35
C VAL A 49 -13.93 -31.49 19.85
N THR A 50 -13.36 -32.64 19.51
CA THR A 50 -13.63 -33.38 18.26
C THR A 50 -15.05 -33.94 18.31
N PRO A 51 -15.80 -34.00 17.18
CA PRO A 51 -15.76 -35.24 16.40
C PRO A 51 -15.89 -35.07 14.87
N THR A 52 -15.08 -35.89 14.20
CA THR A 52 -15.35 -36.64 12.96
C THR A 52 -16.72 -36.43 12.32
N ASP A 53 -16.77 -35.95 11.07
CA ASP A 53 -17.06 -36.86 9.97
C ASP A 53 -16.66 -36.30 8.59
N SER A 54 -16.43 -37.29 7.75
CA SER A 54 -15.81 -37.38 6.44
C SER A 54 -16.47 -36.52 5.36
N ILE A 55 -15.70 -36.11 4.33
CA ILE A 55 -15.99 -36.35 2.89
C ILE A 55 -14.98 -35.59 2.00
N ILE A 56 -14.10 -36.39 1.39
CA ILE A 56 -13.53 -36.31 0.05
C ILE A 56 -12.45 -35.26 -0.25
N THR A 57 -11.22 -35.73 -0.11
CA THR A 57 -10.06 -35.39 -0.96
C THR A 57 -10.10 -36.24 -2.24
N PRO A 58 -9.77 -35.66 -3.40
CA PRO A 58 -9.00 -36.39 -4.39
C PRO A 58 -7.65 -35.70 -4.60
N GLU A 59 -6.61 -36.29 -4.02
CA GLU A 59 -5.31 -36.35 -4.69
C GLU A 59 -5.52 -37.24 -5.92
N ILE A 60 -4.97 -36.86 -7.07
CA ILE A 60 -4.12 -37.77 -7.86
C ILE A 60 -3.46 -37.00 -9.02
N PHE A 61 -2.13 -36.93 -8.90
CA PHE A 61 -1.12 -37.16 -9.94
C PHE A 61 -0.63 -36.03 -10.86
N ASP A 62 0.67 -35.76 -10.64
CA ASP A 62 1.77 -35.75 -11.61
C ASP A 62 2.14 -34.49 -12.41
N LYS A 63 3.35 -34.03 -12.08
CA LYS A 63 4.27 -33.18 -12.85
C LYS A 63 5.54 -34.01 -13.09
N PRO A 64 6.44 -33.75 -14.07
CA PRO A 64 6.36 -33.05 -15.36
C PRO A 64 6.85 -33.92 -16.56
N LYS A 65 6.52 -33.57 -17.81
CA LYS A 65 7.32 -33.98 -18.98
C LYS A 65 7.50 -32.84 -20.00
N GLN A 66 8.67 -32.20 -19.85
CA GLN A 66 9.65 -31.79 -20.86
C GLN A 66 9.22 -31.08 -22.16
N LEU A 67 9.82 -29.90 -22.36
CA LEU A 67 9.83 -29.05 -23.56
C LEU A 67 10.66 -29.66 -24.71
N THR A 68 10.18 -29.51 -25.94
CA THR A 68 10.96 -28.97 -27.08
C THR A 68 10.04 -28.43 -28.21
N PRO A 69 10.51 -27.48 -29.05
CA PRO A 69 9.69 -26.62 -29.91
C PRO A 69 9.76 -26.99 -31.40
N ALA A 70 8.69 -26.74 -32.17
CA ALA A 70 8.75 -26.39 -33.58
C ALA A 70 7.39 -25.83 -34.07
N ASN A 71 7.45 -24.67 -34.71
CA ASN A 71 6.35 -23.85 -35.24
C ASN A 71 5.98 -24.31 -36.69
N PRO A 72 5.09 -23.63 -37.45
CA PRO A 72 3.71 -24.03 -37.70
C PRO A 72 3.44 -24.36 -39.19
N SER A 73 2.40 -25.15 -39.49
CA SER A 73 1.81 -25.20 -40.85
C SER A 73 0.32 -25.45 -40.78
N SER A 74 -0.42 -24.35 -40.95
CA SER A 74 -1.70 -24.20 -41.65
C SER A 74 -2.69 -25.38 -41.64
N VAL A 75 -3.78 -25.23 -40.88
CA VAL A 75 -5.13 -25.50 -41.40
C VAL A 75 -6.09 -24.45 -40.83
N ASP A 76 -6.67 -23.67 -41.75
CA ASP A 76 -7.81 -22.81 -41.53
C ASP A 76 -9.02 -23.68 -41.17
N ILE A 77 -9.42 -23.68 -39.89
CA ILE A 77 -10.71 -24.19 -39.44
C ILE A 77 -11.41 -23.05 -38.71
N ARG A 78 -12.45 -22.55 -39.37
CA ARG A 78 -13.51 -21.70 -38.83
C ARG A 78 -13.98 -22.26 -37.48
N SER A 79 -13.46 -21.70 -36.38
CA SER A 79 -13.95 -21.98 -35.03
C SER A 79 -15.13 -21.06 -34.73
N ALA A 80 -16.30 -21.45 -35.23
CA ALA A 80 -17.57 -20.94 -34.74
C ALA A 80 -18.08 -21.86 -33.63
N ASP A 81 -17.39 -21.88 -32.47
CA ASP A 81 -17.95 -22.38 -31.20
C ASP A 81 -17.00 -22.13 -30.00
N GLN A 82 -16.46 -20.92 -29.89
CA GLN A 82 -15.78 -20.54 -28.66
C GLN A 82 -16.83 -20.02 -27.66
N PRO A 83 -17.03 -20.67 -26.50
CA PRO A 83 -17.94 -20.17 -25.48
C PRO A 83 -17.53 -18.74 -25.13
N PRO A 84 -18.49 -17.80 -24.96
CA PRO A 84 -18.17 -16.39 -24.76
C PRO A 84 -17.22 -16.28 -23.58
N SER A 85 -16.00 -15.80 -23.83
CA SER A 85 -15.01 -15.55 -22.79
C SER A 85 -15.65 -14.63 -21.76
N ARG A 86 -15.88 -15.12 -20.54
CA ARG A 86 -16.42 -14.32 -19.46
C ARG A 86 -15.42 -13.21 -19.16
N SER A 87 -15.72 -11.99 -19.60
CA SER A 87 -14.92 -10.82 -19.24
C SER A 87 -15.16 -10.53 -17.76
N ILE A 88 -14.12 -10.71 -16.94
CA ILE A 88 -14.13 -10.24 -15.57
C ILE A 88 -14.17 -8.71 -15.65
N ARG A 89 -15.34 -8.12 -15.37
CA ARG A 89 -15.47 -6.67 -15.24
C ARG A 89 -14.94 -6.30 -13.86
N GLU A 90 -13.73 -5.74 -13.81
CA GLU A 90 -13.24 -5.12 -12.58
C GLU A 90 -14.20 -4.00 -12.18
N LYS A 91 -14.80 -4.14 -10.99
CA LYS A 91 -15.66 -3.12 -10.39
C LYS A 91 -14.75 -2.19 -9.60
N TYR A 92 -14.73 -0.93 -9.97
CA TYR A 92 -14.01 0.10 -9.24
C TYR A 92 -14.98 1.05 -8.54
N THR A 93 -14.49 1.68 -7.48
CA THR A 93 -15.25 2.72 -6.76
C THR A 93 -14.81 4.10 -7.25
N PRO A 94 -15.74 4.98 -7.65
CA PRO A 94 -15.40 6.35 -7.99
C PRO A 94 -15.04 7.14 -6.73
N LEU A 95 -14.05 8.03 -6.85
CA LEU A 95 -13.74 9.07 -5.88
C LEU A 95 -13.89 10.42 -6.56
N TYR A 96 -14.31 11.41 -5.80
CA TYR A 96 -14.46 12.79 -6.23
C TYR A 96 -13.35 13.65 -5.65
N VAL A 97 -12.75 14.47 -6.50
CA VAL A 97 -11.71 15.42 -6.11
C VAL A 97 -12.31 16.52 -5.26
N THR A 98 -11.70 16.80 -4.11
CA THR A 98 -12.16 17.80 -3.12
C THR A 98 -11.38 19.11 -3.15
N LEU A 99 -10.34 19.19 -3.99
CA LEU A 99 -9.39 20.29 -4.08
C LEU A 99 -9.31 20.82 -5.50
N GLU A 100 -8.95 22.10 -5.65
CA GLU A 100 -8.59 22.63 -6.96
C GLU A 100 -7.19 22.16 -7.38
N ASN A 101 -7.03 21.83 -8.67
CA ASN A 101 -5.75 21.46 -9.28
C ASN A 101 -4.98 20.34 -8.54
N LEU A 102 -5.67 19.28 -8.12
CA LEU A 102 -5.04 18.15 -7.47
C LEU A 102 -4.07 17.44 -8.43
N ASN A 103 -2.83 17.26 -7.98
CA ASN A 103 -1.79 16.60 -8.76
C ASN A 103 -1.88 15.08 -8.60
N ILE A 104 -1.90 14.37 -9.73
CA ILE A 104 -1.66 12.93 -9.81
C ILE A 104 -0.17 12.73 -10.04
N ARG A 105 0.49 11.97 -9.15
CA ARG A 105 1.94 11.81 -9.12
C ARG A 105 2.35 10.38 -9.44
N GLU A 106 3.58 10.20 -9.90
CA GLU A 106 4.14 8.89 -10.22
C GLU A 106 4.38 8.02 -8.98
N GLN A 107 4.72 8.64 -7.86
CA GLN A 107 4.99 8.00 -6.57
C GLN A 107 4.21 8.69 -5.46
N PRO A 108 3.96 8.02 -4.32
CA PRO A 108 3.27 8.58 -3.16
C PRO A 108 4.17 9.54 -2.36
N ALA A 109 4.63 10.61 -3.02
CA ALA A 109 5.52 11.59 -2.43
C ALA A 109 5.29 12.99 -3.01
N LEU A 110 5.49 14.04 -2.20
CA LEU A 110 5.26 15.44 -2.59
C LEU A 110 6.22 15.94 -3.67
N ASN A 111 7.44 15.41 -3.72
CA ASN A 111 8.47 15.75 -4.69
C ASN A 111 8.45 14.86 -5.95
N ALA A 112 7.54 13.88 -6.02
CA ALA A 112 7.43 13.00 -7.17
C ALA A 112 6.92 13.74 -8.41
N LYS A 113 7.28 13.23 -9.59
CA LYS A 113 6.85 13.75 -10.89
C LYS A 113 5.33 13.79 -10.99
N VAL A 114 4.80 14.91 -11.48
CA VAL A 114 3.36 15.08 -11.75
C VAL A 114 3.03 14.49 -13.12
N LEU A 115 2.10 13.53 -13.16
CA LEU A 115 1.64 12.84 -14.38
C LEU A 115 0.41 13.51 -15.01
N ASP A 116 -0.48 14.04 -14.17
CA ASP A 116 -1.72 14.70 -14.60
C ASP A 116 -2.20 15.65 -13.49
N ARG A 117 -3.15 16.53 -13.83
CA ARG A 117 -3.87 17.39 -12.88
C ARG A 117 -5.36 17.25 -13.11
N VAL A 118 -6.08 17.05 -12.00
CA VAL A 118 -7.55 16.93 -11.98
C VAL A 118 -8.15 18.11 -11.23
N GLN A 119 -9.34 18.51 -11.66
CA GLN A 119 -10.06 19.67 -11.15
C GLN A 119 -11.00 19.28 -10.01
N LEU A 120 -11.47 20.29 -9.28
CA LEU A 120 -12.48 20.12 -8.25
C LEU A 120 -13.72 19.39 -8.83
N TYR A 121 -14.21 18.39 -8.10
CA TYR A 121 -15.32 17.51 -8.48
C TYR A 121 -15.10 16.56 -9.66
N ASP A 122 -13.90 16.50 -10.23
CA ASP A 122 -13.56 15.44 -11.18
C ASP A 122 -13.72 14.07 -10.51
N GLU A 123 -14.21 13.10 -11.29
CA GLU A 123 -14.29 11.71 -10.88
C GLU A 123 -12.99 10.97 -11.24
N VAL A 124 -12.39 10.30 -10.26
CA VAL A 124 -11.24 9.44 -10.47
C VAL A 124 -11.56 8.02 -10.02
N THR A 125 -11.01 7.03 -10.70
CA THR A 125 -11.24 5.63 -10.36
C THR A 125 -10.28 5.20 -9.25
N PHE A 126 -10.78 4.73 -8.11
CA PHE A 126 -9.95 4.12 -7.07
C PHE A 126 -9.46 2.74 -7.53
N LEU A 127 -8.16 2.50 -7.39
CA LEU A 127 -7.50 1.25 -7.81
C LEU A 127 -7.19 0.31 -6.65
N ASN A 128 -7.87 0.45 -5.51
CA ASN A 128 -7.74 -0.43 -4.34
C ASN A 128 -6.34 -0.47 -3.69
N GLU A 129 -5.47 0.48 -4.03
CA GLU A 129 -4.15 0.62 -3.44
C GLU A 129 -4.05 1.94 -2.66
N VAL A 130 -3.55 1.84 -1.43
CA VAL A 130 -3.25 2.96 -0.54
C VAL A 130 -1.90 2.72 0.12
N THR A 131 -1.22 3.77 0.56
CA THR A 131 0.00 3.61 1.36
C THR A 131 -0.32 3.22 2.80
N ASP A 132 0.54 2.40 3.40
CA ASP A 132 0.41 1.99 4.81
C ASP A 132 0.63 3.14 5.80
N SER A 133 1.36 4.18 5.37
CA SER A 133 1.68 5.34 6.21
C SER A 133 0.69 6.49 5.99
N ILE A 134 0.42 7.23 7.07
CA ILE A 134 -0.30 8.49 7.07
C ILE A 134 0.71 9.64 6.99
N TYR A 135 0.44 10.62 6.13
CA TYR A 135 1.29 11.78 5.92
C TYR A 135 0.56 13.03 6.36
N GLU A 136 1.30 13.94 7.01
CA GLU A 136 0.79 15.23 7.39
C GLU A 136 1.22 16.29 6.37
N ILE A 137 0.25 16.96 5.75
CA ILE A 137 0.49 17.93 4.69
C ILE A 137 -0.37 19.17 4.91
N LYS A 138 0.27 20.33 4.81
CA LYS A 138 -0.40 21.63 4.82
C LYS A 138 -1.04 21.91 3.46
N LEU A 139 -2.35 22.08 3.45
CA LEU A 139 -3.17 22.44 2.31
C LEU A 139 -3.81 23.80 2.57
N GLY A 140 -3.31 24.85 1.90
CA GLY A 140 -3.71 26.23 2.21
C GLY A 140 -3.42 26.56 3.68
N ASN A 141 -4.47 26.83 4.46
CA ASN A 141 -4.35 27.14 5.89
C ASN A 141 -4.67 25.96 6.81
N VAL A 142 -4.95 24.78 6.26
CA VAL A 142 -5.34 23.59 7.03
C VAL A 142 -4.23 22.54 7.02
N MET A 143 -3.91 22.00 8.19
CA MET A 143 -3.09 20.80 8.33
C MET A 143 -4.00 19.58 8.21
N THR A 144 -3.65 18.66 7.34
CA THR A 144 -4.42 17.43 7.12
C THR A 144 -3.52 16.22 7.27
N GLN A 145 -4.12 15.09 7.66
CA GLN A 145 -3.42 13.81 7.77
C GLN A 145 -4.15 12.76 6.92
N ALA A 146 -3.46 12.22 5.92
CA ALA A 146 -4.05 11.21 5.03
C ALA A 146 -2.97 10.31 4.40
N PRO A 147 -3.32 9.08 3.98
CA PRO A 147 -2.43 8.27 3.16
C PRO A 147 -2.42 8.80 1.71
N TRP A 148 -1.53 8.25 0.88
CA TRP A 148 -1.66 8.37 -0.57
C TRP A 148 -2.59 7.29 -1.11
N VAL A 149 -3.35 7.64 -2.13
CA VAL A 149 -4.35 6.77 -2.77
C VAL A 149 -4.01 6.63 -4.24
N LYS A 150 -3.99 5.41 -4.74
CA LYS A 150 -3.74 5.15 -6.16
C LYS A 150 -5.04 5.26 -6.95
N VAL A 151 -5.01 6.08 -7.99
CA VAL A 151 -6.18 6.41 -8.80
C VAL A 151 -5.86 6.40 -10.28
N LYS A 152 -6.91 6.25 -11.10
CA LYS A 152 -6.87 6.49 -12.55
C LYS A 152 -7.66 7.75 -12.88
N SER A 153 -7.03 8.67 -13.60
CA SER A 153 -7.68 9.89 -14.09
C SER A 153 -8.69 9.59 -15.22
N PRO A 154 -9.63 10.50 -15.51
CA PRO A 154 -10.51 10.38 -16.69
C PRO A 154 -9.75 10.23 -18.00
N LYS A 155 -8.51 10.77 -18.06
CA LYS A 155 -7.62 10.67 -19.23
C LYS A 155 -6.86 9.34 -19.29
N GLY A 156 -7.12 8.42 -18.36
CA GLY A 156 -6.48 7.10 -18.28
C GLY A 156 -5.09 7.10 -17.64
N LYS A 157 -4.63 8.21 -17.04
CA LYS A 157 -3.34 8.25 -16.34
C LYS A 157 -3.48 7.63 -14.96
N VAL A 158 -2.61 6.67 -14.64
CA VAL A 158 -2.56 6.01 -13.33
C VAL A 158 -1.46 6.63 -12.48
N GLY A 159 -1.78 6.95 -11.23
CA GLY A 159 -0.80 7.49 -10.29
C GLY A 159 -1.37 7.66 -8.89
N TRP A 160 -0.65 8.39 -8.06
CA TRP A 160 -0.93 8.61 -6.65
C TRP A 160 -1.45 10.02 -6.40
N VAL A 161 -2.50 10.12 -5.61
CA VAL A 161 -3.02 11.39 -5.09
C VAL A 161 -2.96 11.39 -3.58
N TYR A 162 -2.84 12.57 -2.98
CA TYR A 162 -2.92 12.70 -1.54
C TYR A 162 -4.37 12.51 -1.08
N GLY A 163 -4.59 11.61 -0.12
CA GLY A 163 -5.92 11.09 0.22
C GLY A 163 -6.90 12.15 0.71
N ALA A 164 -6.45 13.22 1.37
CA ALA A 164 -7.32 14.32 1.77
C ALA A 164 -7.93 15.07 0.57
N GLY A 165 -7.33 14.93 -0.62
CA GLY A 165 -7.78 15.54 -1.87
C GLY A 165 -8.87 14.78 -2.60
N VAL A 166 -9.29 13.62 -2.11
CA VAL A 166 -10.33 12.80 -2.72
C VAL A 166 -11.33 12.31 -1.69
N HIS A 167 -12.57 12.07 -2.11
CA HIS A 167 -13.63 11.63 -1.22
C HIS A 167 -14.71 10.84 -1.98
N TYR A 168 -15.42 9.94 -1.30
CA TYR A 168 -16.51 9.16 -1.90
C TYR A 168 -17.71 10.01 -2.36
N TYR A 169 -17.80 11.24 -1.86
CA TYR A 169 -18.88 12.17 -2.17
C TYR A 169 -18.31 13.50 -2.65
N LYS A 170 -19.00 14.14 -3.59
CA LYS A 170 -18.66 15.48 -4.10
C LYS A 170 -18.78 16.50 -2.98
N LYS A 171 -17.63 16.95 -2.48
CA LYS A 171 -17.51 18.01 -1.47
C LYS A 171 -16.24 18.81 -1.73
N ARG A 172 -16.22 20.06 -1.31
CA ARG A 172 -14.99 20.86 -1.28
C ARG A 172 -14.33 20.69 0.08
N LEU A 173 -13.00 20.62 0.12
CA LEU A 173 -12.29 20.73 1.38
C LEU A 173 -12.27 22.21 1.80
N GLU A 174 -12.75 22.50 3.00
CA GLU A 174 -12.82 23.86 3.54
C GLU A 174 -11.46 24.34 4.05
N GLY A 175 -11.26 25.66 4.12
CA GLY A 175 -10.05 26.28 4.71
C GLY A 175 -8.82 26.39 3.79
N LEU A 176 -9.02 26.33 2.48
CA LEU A 176 -7.96 26.45 1.46
C LEU A 176 -7.65 27.89 1.02
N GLU A 177 -8.29 28.91 1.62
CA GLU A 177 -8.14 30.32 1.21
C GLU A 177 -6.82 30.98 1.61
#